data_AF-A0A2T0B3J1-F1
#
_entry.id   AF-A0A2T0B3J1-F1
#
_cell.length_a   1.000
_cell.length_b   1.000
_cell.length_c   1.000
_cell.angle_alpha   90.00
_cell.angle_beta   90.00
_cell.angle_gamma   90.00
#
_symmetry.space_group_name_H-M   'P 1'
#
loop_
_entity.id
_entity.type
_entity.pdbx_description
1 polymer ?
#
loop_
_entity_poly.entity_id
_entity_poly.type
_entity_poly.pdbx_seq_one_letter_code
_entity_poly.pdbx_strand_id
1 'polypeptide(L)'
;MLITLKETKEYLRVDGDEDDSLIESLINASEEYLKNATGKTFNSTNPLARLFCLVLVVDWYENRGLTAGKVGQKIRPVIDSMLAQLNYCYPEEMVE
;
A
#
# COMPACT_ATOMS: atom_id res chain seq x y z
N MET A 1 6.98 -6.70 5.12
CA MET A 1 5.60 -6.51 5.57
C MET A 1 5.47 -5.19 6.30
N LEU A 2 4.94 -4.20 5.58
CA LEU A 2 4.60 -2.88 6.08
C LEU A 2 3.30 -2.92 6.86
N ILE A 3 2.31 -3.68 6.39
CA ILE A 3 0.98 -3.83 6.99
C ILE A 3 0.60 -5.30 7.11
N THR A 4 -0.31 -5.63 8.03
CA THR A 4 -0.74 -7.02 8.26
C THR A 4 -2.11 -7.29 7.65
N LEU A 5 -2.41 -8.56 7.35
CA LEU A 5 -3.73 -8.98 6.87
C LEU A 5 -4.84 -8.56 7.85
N LYS A 6 -4.64 -8.80 9.15
CA LYS A 6 -5.61 -8.44 10.20
C LYS A 6 -5.91 -6.93 10.20
N GLU A 7 -4.86 -6.11 10.25
CA GLU A 7 -4.99 -4.65 10.20
C GLU A 7 -5.73 -4.18 8.94
N THR A 8 -5.40 -4.78 7.80
CA THR A 8 -6.00 -4.42 6.51
C THR A 8 -7.49 -4.79 6.46
N LYS A 9 -7.87 -5.96 6.99
CA LYS A 9 -9.27 -6.39 7.10
C LYS A 9 -10.08 -5.50 8.03
N GLU A 10 -9.50 -5.11 9.18
CA GLU A 10 -10.12 -4.15 10.09
C GLU A 10 -10.38 -2.81 9.40
N TYR A 11 -9.43 -2.34 8.58
CA TYR A 11 -9.58 -1.10 7.82
C TYR A 11 -10.66 -1.21 6.72
N LEU A 12 -10.70 -2.34 6.01
CA LEU A 12 -11.69 -2.63 4.95
C LEU A 12 -13.08 -2.99 5.50
N ARG A 13 -13.20 -3.25 6.80
CA ARG A 13 -14.42 -3.79 7.44
C ARG A 13 -14.86 -5.12 6.81
N VAL A 14 -13.90 -5.98 6.51
CA VAL A 14 -14.13 -7.34 6.00
C VAL A 14 -14.11 -8.32 7.16
N ASP A 15 -15.25 -8.95 7.39
CA ASP A 15 -15.41 -10.07 8.32
C ASP A 15 -15.24 -11.41 7.58
N GLY A 16 -14.80 -12.46 8.30
CA GLY A 16 -14.55 -13.78 7.69
C GLY A 16 -13.23 -13.86 6.93
N ASP A 17 -12.95 -14.99 6.29
CA ASP A 17 -11.65 -15.33 5.65
C ASP A 17 -11.73 -15.55 4.12
N GLU A 18 -12.92 -15.39 3.54
CA GLU A 18 -13.19 -15.65 2.11
C GLU A 18 -12.30 -14.84 1.17
N ASP A 19 -11.96 -13.60 1.56
CA ASP A 19 -11.16 -12.66 0.78
C ASP A 19 -9.68 -12.61 1.22
N ASP A 20 -9.23 -13.46 2.15
CA ASP A 20 -7.89 -13.37 2.73
C ASP A 20 -6.79 -13.47 1.67
N SER A 21 -6.89 -14.44 0.77
CA SER A 21 -5.90 -14.60 -0.31
C SER A 21 -5.85 -13.41 -1.28
N LEU A 22 -7.00 -12.77 -1.52
CA LEU A 22 -7.06 -11.56 -2.34
C LEU A 22 -6.38 -10.40 -1.61
N ILE A 23 -6.75 -10.16 -0.35
CA ILE A 23 -6.21 -9.06 0.45
C ILE A 23 -4.70 -9.22 0.64
N GLU A 24 -4.19 -10.43 0.92
CA GLU A 24 -2.75 -10.72 0.98
C GLU A 24 -2.04 -10.39 -0.34
N SER A 25 -2.64 -10.76 -1.47
CA SER A 25 -2.08 -10.46 -2.79
C SER A 25 -2.01 -8.95 -3.05
N LEU A 26 -3.03 -8.19 -2.63
CA LEU A 26 -3.06 -6.73 -2.73
C LEU A 26 -2.02 -6.07 -1.80
N ILE A 27 -1.85 -6.57 -0.58
CA ILE A 27 -0.82 -6.10 0.35
C ILE A 27 0.55 -6.26 -0.30
N ASN A 28 0.87 -7.46 -0.79
CA ASN A 28 2.15 -7.74 -1.45
C ASN A 28 2.38 -6.83 -2.67
N ALA A 29 1.35 -6.64 -3.51
CA ALA A 29 1.43 -5.75 -4.65
C ALA A 29 1.66 -4.28 -4.24
N SER A 30 1.09 -3.83 -3.12
CA SER A 30 1.23 -2.45 -2.64
C SER A 30 2.64 -2.17 -2.11
N GLU A 31 3.26 -3.14 -1.41
CA GLU A 31 4.64 -3.04 -0.92
C GLU A 31 5.62 -3.02 -2.09
N GLU A 32 5.41 -3.90 -3.07
CA GLU A 32 6.24 -3.98 -4.28
C GLU A 32 6.08 -2.72 -5.13
N TYR A 33 4.87 -2.16 -5.24
CA TYR A 33 4.63 -0.87 -5.90
C TYR A 33 5.44 0.23 -5.23
N LEU A 34 5.37 0.34 -3.90
CA LEU A 34 6.09 1.38 -3.16
C LEU A 34 7.61 1.26 -3.36
N LYS A 35 8.14 0.04 -3.27
CA LYS A 35 9.55 -0.24 -3.51
C LYS A 35 9.98 0.13 -4.92
N ASN A 36 9.19 -0.23 -5.93
CA ASN A 36 9.51 0.06 -7.33
C ASN A 36 9.37 1.55 -7.67
N ALA A 37 8.44 2.26 -7.03
CA ALA A 37 8.23 3.69 -7.24
C ALA A 37 9.27 4.58 -6.54
N THR A 38 9.85 4.10 -5.44
CA THR A 38 10.81 4.89 -4.64
C THR A 38 12.25 4.41 -4.76
N GLY A 39 12.47 3.15 -5.15
CA GLY A 39 13.76 2.48 -5.03
C GLY A 39 14.20 2.20 -3.59
N LYS A 40 13.36 2.51 -2.59
CA LYS A 40 13.67 2.40 -1.17
C LYS A 40 12.91 1.25 -0.51
N THR A 41 13.52 0.67 0.52
CA THR A 41 12.85 -0.26 1.42
C THR A 41 12.37 0.48 2.65
N PHE A 42 11.12 0.23 3.03
CA PHE A 42 10.53 0.76 4.25
C PHE A 42 10.19 -0.40 5.20
N ASN A 43 10.14 -0.12 6.49
CA ASN A 43 9.68 -1.05 7.50
C ASN A 43 8.41 -0.53 8.19
N SER A 44 7.78 -1.37 9.02
CA SER A 44 6.52 -1.06 9.71
C SER A 44 6.61 0.07 10.75
N THR A 45 7.78 0.70 10.95
CA THR A 45 7.90 1.90 11.78
C THR A 45 7.62 3.19 10.99
N ASN A 46 7.57 3.14 9.65
CA ASN A 46 7.26 4.29 8.82
C ASN A 46 5.72 4.43 8.64
N PRO A 47 5.08 5.40 9.32
CA PRO A 47 3.62 5.52 9.29
C PRO A 47 3.08 5.92 7.91
N LEU A 48 3.85 6.68 7.12
CA LEU A 48 3.43 7.12 5.80
C LEU A 48 3.48 5.97 4.79
N ALA A 49 4.52 5.13 4.83
CA ALA A 49 4.63 3.93 4.01
C ALA A 49 3.50 2.93 4.32
N ARG A 50 3.14 2.79 5.60
CA ARG A 50 1.98 1.98 6.03
C ARG A 50 0.67 2.50 5.48
N LEU A 51 0.41 3.80 5.64
CA LEU A 51 -0.79 4.43 5.13
C LEU A 51 -0.88 4.32 3.60
N PHE A 52 0.24 4.46 2.90
CA PHE A 52 0.33 4.32 1.44
C PHE A 52 -0.17 2.94 0.99
N CYS A 53 0.35 1.88 1.61
CA CYS A 53 -0.07 0.52 1.33
C CYS A 53 -1.57 0.31 1.62
N LEU A 54 -2.07 0.80 2.77
CA LEU A 54 -3.49 0.69 3.11
C LEU A 54 -4.40 1.37 2.07
N VAL A 55 -4.08 2.61 1.67
CA VAL A 55 -4.88 3.36 0.69
C VAL A 55 -4.92 2.65 -0.66
N LEU A 56 -3.79 2.09 -1.12
CA LEU A 56 -3.74 1.31 -2.36
C LEU A 56 -4.56 0.03 -2.28
N VAL A 57 -4.44 -0.72 -1.17
CA VAL A 57 -5.20 -1.96 -1.00
C VAL A 57 -6.69 -1.68 -1.00
N VAL A 58 -7.14 -0.62 -0.34
CA VAL A 58 -8.55 -0.20 -0.34
C VAL A 58 -9.04 0.14 -1.75
N ASP A 59 -8.30 0.98 -2.47
CA ASP A 59 -8.68 1.35 -3.85
C ASP A 59 -8.74 0.13 -4.77
N TRP A 60 -7.76 -0.77 -4.70
CA TRP A 60 -7.76 -1.97 -5.55
C TRP A 60 -8.82 -2.99 -5.13
N TYR A 61 -9.09 -3.14 -3.84
CA TYR A 61 -10.12 -4.04 -3.34
C TYR A 61 -11.52 -3.55 -3.73
N GLU A 62 -11.82 -2.25 -3.55
CA GLU A 62 -13.10 -1.67 -3.94
C GLU A 62 -13.32 -1.67 -5.46
N ASN A 63 -12.24 -1.52 -6.25
CA ASN A 63 -12.32 -1.46 -7.71
C ASN A 63 -11.94 -2.79 -8.41
N ARG A 64 -11.94 -3.90 -7.69
CA ARG A 64 -11.48 -5.24 -8.15
C ARG A 64 -12.10 -5.74 -9.47
N GLY A 65 -13.29 -5.28 -9.83
CA GLY A 65 -14.01 -5.71 -11.04
C GLY A 65 -13.76 -4.88 -12.31
N LEU A 66 -13.23 -3.66 -12.21
CA LEU A 66 -13.14 -2.73 -13.35
C LEU A 66 -11.69 -2.31 -13.68
N THR A 67 -10.79 -2.31 -12.70
CA THR A 67 -9.44 -1.75 -12.84
C THR A 67 -8.40 -2.46 -11.97
N ALA A 68 -8.45 -3.80 -11.88
CA ALA A 68 -7.46 -4.57 -11.12
C ALA A 68 -6.02 -4.16 -11.50
N GLY A 69 -5.25 -3.68 -10.51
CA GLY A 69 -3.86 -3.25 -10.68
C GLY A 69 -3.64 -1.82 -11.19
N LYS A 70 -4.69 -1.01 -11.37
CA LYS A 70 -4.55 0.44 -11.66
C LYS A 70 -5.04 1.27 -10.49
N VAL A 71 -4.27 2.31 -10.15
CA VAL A 71 -4.67 3.32 -9.17
C VAL A 71 -5.84 4.13 -9.71
N GLY A 72 -6.91 4.25 -8.94
CA GLY A 72 -8.09 5.04 -9.26
C GLY A 72 -7.74 6.51 -9.53
N GLN A 73 -8.35 7.10 -10.57
CA GLN A 73 -8.05 8.49 -10.97
C GLN A 73 -8.27 9.51 -9.85
N LYS A 74 -9.19 9.23 -8.92
CA LYS A 74 -9.51 10.11 -7.79
C LYS A 74 -8.41 10.13 -6.73
N ILE A 75 -7.76 9.00 -6.46
CA ILE A 75 -6.74 8.88 -5.41
C ILE A 75 -5.33 9.17 -5.92
N ARG A 76 -5.13 9.18 -7.25
CA ARG A 76 -3.83 9.37 -7.89
C ARG A 76 -3.06 10.60 -7.39
N PRO A 77 -3.65 11.80 -7.24
CA PRO A 77 -2.93 12.96 -6.71
C PRO A 77 -2.43 12.76 -5.27
N VAL A 78 -3.18 12.02 -4.46
CA VAL A 78 -2.80 11.69 -3.07
C VAL A 78 -1.63 10.71 -3.08
N ILE A 79 -1.70 9.66 -3.91
CA ILE A 79 -0.63 8.68 -4.11
C ILE A 79 0.67 9.38 -4.57
N ASP A 80 0.59 10.26 -5.56
CA ASP A 80 1.76 11.00 -6.08
C ASP A 80 2.38 11.90 -5.00
N SER A 81 1.55 12.56 -4.19
CA SER A 81 2.01 13.38 -3.06
C SER A 81 2.69 12.55 -1.97
N MET A 82 2.14 11.38 -1.63
CA MET A 82 2.73 10.46 -0.66
C MET A 82 4.06 9.90 -1.17
N LEU A 83 4.16 9.53 -2.45
CA LEU A 83 5.41 9.07 -3.07
C LEU A 83 6.49 10.15 -3.03
N ALA A 84 6.14 11.41 -3.31
CA ALA A 84 7.09 12.51 -3.22
C ALA A 84 7.65 12.64 -1.79
N GLN A 85 6.80 12.60 -0.77
CA GLN A 85 7.24 12.63 0.63
C GLN A 85 8.10 11.42 0.99
N LEU A 86 7.69 10.21 0.55
CA LEU A 86 8.46 8.98 0.78
C LEU A 86 9.83 9.02 0.10
N ASN A 87 9.93 9.66 -1.06
CA ASN A 87 11.20 9.83 -1.78
C ASN A 87 12.12 10.88 -1.16
N TYR A 88 11.60 12.02 -0.72
CA TYR A 88 12.44 13.17 -0.39
C TYR A 88 12.51 13.52 1.10
N CYS A 89 11.59 13.01 1.93
CA CYS A 89 11.54 13.34 3.36
C CYS A 89 12.07 12.25 4.29
N TYR A 90 12.42 11.08 3.74
CA TYR A 90 13.01 9.98 4.50
C TYR A 90 14.45 9.74 4.06
N PRO A 91 15.40 9.66 5.02
CA PRO A 91 16.78 9.36 4.69
C PRO A 91 16.87 8.01 3.98
N GLU A 92 17.78 7.89 3.02
CA GLU A 92 18.20 6.56 2.57
C GLU A 92 18.87 5.88 3.77
N GLU A 93 18.35 4.74 4.22
CA GLU A 93 19.11 3.89 5.13
C GLU A 93 20.39 3.51 4.36
N MET A 94 21.51 4.16 4.70
CA MET A 94 22.83 3.74 4.24
C MET A 94 23.04 2.33 4.77
N VAL A 95 23.04 1.34 3.88
CA VAL A 95 23.46 0.00 4.22
C VAL A 95 24.98 0.09 4.46
N GLU A 96 25.40 0.15 5.73
CA GLU A 96 26.80 -0.04 6.13
C GLU A 96 27.29 -1.46 5.82
#